data_AF-A0A5B7F5E8-F1
#
_entry.id   AF-A0A5B7F5E8-F1
#
_cell.length_a   1.000
_cell.length_b   1.000
_cell.length_c   1.000
_cell.angle_alpha   90.00
_cell.angle_beta   90.00
_cell.angle_gamma   90.00
#
_symmetry.space_group_name_H-M   'P 1'
#
loop_
_entity.id
_entity.type
_entity.pdbx_description
1 polymer ?
#
loop_
_entity_poly.entity_id
_entity_poly.type
_entity_poly.pdbx_seq_one_letter_code
_entity_poly.pdbx_strand_id
1 'polypeptide(L)'
;MELRLKASHEKKAACTALSIQEVLFESYKKGKSWNVSSPDARETLLLASRKGLLQVSHLILQVGRLPVVEVLDDICGTTALHQAASYGQDGCVELLLSAGANTQQCDAYGHTPRHLAAMFGHKSTFELLAHQEKQDPPCRAGTTATQLKDNFKIYHNMYYKYSRKLHSPFDRHDPRSVIRNLVKSIDLPKLQKEAQQMVLDMSKGEALEVKEAILAEINIIMNKVSTNNPTYRGDLRLAGSARDGSKLYAPDEFDINLVIQEDDLEVNVSNRREEEAPLKGRLRISMKTDKPHLEGNRFMASLYEEMNRCLAGHVVQDKRLSLVPPGLTSTQVGVALYMAWQGRLYPLLLVGVDLVPVLEVPWLEQVSRPFLTPKDITTMQLSNAADGTWRCSFALTEAMVLEALTPVERQVQLMGKLLLSRLKAEPWMPRHKKSFFMWFSTREWKIGVPSGFCFKNAFLQWLEQRQRRKLDLRGGWEEEGDKEFWVGQKEDPDQEVGKEQEDPSKWLVEVFRLMCVNPDESREHLATKNSSAYFGGECEGRKPGDGAPIIVQCLEEDLEKFCPDSASAKEARPLQRRY
;
A
#
# COMPACT_ATOMS: atom_id res chain seq x y z
N MET A 1 -18.58 20.23 -7.29
CA MET A 1 -17.36 19.50 -7.69
C MET A 1 -17.00 18.60 -6.53
N GLU A 2 -17.58 17.40 -6.48
CA GLU A 2 -17.39 16.45 -5.36
C GLU A 2 -15.90 16.11 -5.21
N LEU A 3 -15.27 16.60 -4.15
CA LEU A 3 -13.99 16.08 -3.68
C LEU A 3 -14.20 14.59 -3.38
N ARG A 4 -13.72 13.70 -4.27
CA ARG A 4 -13.71 12.25 -4.04
C ARG A 4 -12.70 11.91 -2.94
N LEU A 5 -13.07 12.20 -1.71
CA LEU A 5 -12.33 11.84 -0.49
C LEU A 5 -12.44 10.32 -0.32
N LYS A 6 -11.30 9.66 -0.17
CA LYS A 6 -11.24 8.20 -0.19
C LYS A 6 -11.50 7.61 1.19
N ALA A 7 -11.07 8.28 2.26
CA ALA A 7 -11.21 7.78 3.62
C ALA A 7 -12.45 8.36 4.33
N SER A 8 -13.07 7.57 5.21
CA SER A 8 -14.24 7.98 5.99
C SER A 8 -13.93 9.18 6.89
N HIS A 9 -12.74 9.21 7.51
CA HIS A 9 -12.30 10.35 8.32
C HIS A 9 -12.08 11.61 7.47
N GLU A 10 -11.56 11.50 6.25
CA GLU A 10 -11.42 12.65 5.33
C GLU A 10 -12.79 13.20 4.92
N LYS A 11 -13.77 12.32 4.65
CA LYS A 11 -15.15 12.73 4.38
C LYS A 11 -15.76 13.43 5.58
N LYS A 12 -15.62 12.85 6.78
CA LYS A 12 -16.07 13.48 8.03
C LYS A 12 -15.41 14.84 8.21
N ALA A 13 -14.10 14.93 8.06
CA ALA A 13 -13.34 16.16 8.23
C ALA A 13 -13.66 17.22 7.15
N ALA A 14 -13.98 16.82 5.91
CA ALA A 14 -14.47 17.74 4.88
C ALA A 14 -15.91 18.18 5.11
N CYS A 15 -16.79 17.29 5.58
CA CYS A 15 -18.12 17.66 6.06
C CYS A 15 -17.99 18.63 7.25
N THR A 16 -17.06 18.39 8.16
CA THR A 16 -16.72 19.29 9.28
C THR A 16 -16.19 20.62 8.74
N ALA A 17 -15.29 20.63 7.76
CA ALA A 17 -14.77 21.85 7.15
C ALA A 17 -15.86 22.65 6.41
N LEU A 18 -16.77 21.98 5.71
CA LEU A 18 -17.94 22.59 5.06
C LEU A 18 -18.94 23.13 6.09
N SER A 19 -19.25 22.35 7.13
CA SER A 19 -20.11 22.76 8.23
C SER A 19 -19.51 23.97 8.97
N ILE A 20 -18.21 23.96 9.21
CA ILE A 20 -17.48 25.06 9.83
C ILE A 20 -17.42 26.26 8.89
N GLN A 21 -17.24 26.07 7.58
CA GLN A 21 -17.33 27.16 6.60
C GLN A 21 -18.70 27.85 6.67
N GLU A 22 -19.79 27.09 6.72
CA GLU A 22 -21.15 27.62 6.85
C GLU A 22 -21.35 28.35 8.19
N VAL A 23 -20.91 27.75 9.32
CA VAL A 23 -21.00 28.34 10.65
C VAL A 23 -20.17 29.62 10.76
N LEU A 24 -18.96 29.63 10.21
CA LEU A 24 -18.07 30.78 10.19
C LEU A 24 -18.62 31.90 9.30
N PHE A 25 -19.17 31.56 8.14
CA PHE A 25 -19.82 32.52 7.25
C PHE A 25 -21.04 33.17 7.91
N GLU A 26 -21.89 32.39 8.58
CA GLU A 26 -23.04 32.91 9.32
C GLU A 26 -22.64 33.72 10.56
N SER A 27 -21.58 33.33 11.27
CA SER A 27 -21.05 34.07 12.42
C SER A 27 -20.44 35.41 11.99
N TYR A 28 -19.70 35.42 10.87
CA TYR A 28 -19.19 36.64 10.23
C TYR A 28 -20.35 37.57 9.84
N LYS A 29 -21.37 37.06 9.17
CA LYS A 29 -22.57 37.81 8.77
C LYS A 29 -23.32 38.42 9.96
N LYS A 30 -23.28 37.76 11.13
CA LYS A 30 -23.97 38.18 12.36
C LYS A 30 -23.07 38.95 13.34
N GLY A 31 -21.80 39.18 13.00
CA GLY A 31 -20.84 39.88 13.87
C GLY A 31 -20.55 39.17 15.20
N LYS A 32 -20.75 37.86 15.30
CA LYS A 32 -20.51 37.08 16.54
C LYS A 32 -19.09 36.52 16.58
N SER A 33 -18.43 36.63 17.73
CA SER A 33 -17.16 35.94 18.00
C SER A 33 -17.39 34.44 18.13
N TRP A 34 -16.61 33.64 17.42
CA TRP A 34 -16.63 32.19 17.52
C TRP A 34 -15.99 31.74 18.84
N ASN A 35 -16.45 30.62 19.42
CA ASN A 35 -15.80 30.02 20.59
C ASN A 35 -14.66 29.10 20.11
N VAL A 36 -13.47 29.68 20.16
CA VAL A 36 -12.22 29.27 19.50
C VAL A 36 -11.60 28.00 20.07
N SER A 37 -11.97 27.62 21.28
CA SER A 37 -11.30 26.53 22.01
C SER A 37 -11.93 25.15 21.77
N SER A 38 -12.82 25.00 20.79
CA SER A 38 -13.39 23.68 20.48
C SER A 38 -12.35 22.75 19.83
N PRO A 39 -12.31 21.46 20.18
CA PRO A 39 -11.50 20.46 19.47
C PRO A 39 -11.71 20.47 17.95
N ASP A 40 -12.95 20.70 17.52
CA ASP A 40 -13.34 20.79 16.09
C ASP A 40 -12.60 21.92 15.35
N ALA A 41 -12.34 23.05 16.03
CA ALA A 41 -11.63 24.18 15.45
C ALA A 41 -10.18 23.86 15.11
N ARG A 42 -9.50 23.22 16.08
CA ARG A 42 -8.10 22.84 16.00
C ARG A 42 -7.89 21.79 14.91
N GLU A 43 -8.74 20.76 14.90
CA GLU A 43 -8.73 19.72 13.87
C GLU A 43 -9.00 20.30 12.46
N THR A 44 -9.90 21.27 12.37
CA THR A 44 -10.24 21.89 11.07
C THR A 44 -9.12 22.77 10.54
N LEU A 45 -8.43 23.54 11.39
CA LEU A 45 -7.26 24.31 10.94
C LEU A 45 -6.13 23.39 10.47
N LEU A 46 -5.88 22.29 11.18
CA LEU A 46 -4.91 21.27 10.76
C LEU A 46 -5.27 20.68 9.39
N LEU A 47 -6.53 20.28 9.20
CA LEU A 47 -7.01 19.74 7.94
C LEU A 47 -6.92 20.77 6.81
N ALA A 48 -7.37 22.00 7.04
CA ALA A 48 -7.31 23.08 6.06
C ALA A 48 -5.86 23.35 5.63
N SER A 49 -4.95 23.42 6.60
CA SER A 49 -3.51 23.62 6.36
C SER A 49 -2.91 22.46 5.56
N ARG A 50 -3.27 21.22 5.88
CA ARG A 50 -2.86 20.01 5.14
C ARG A 50 -3.38 19.98 3.70
N LYS A 51 -4.64 20.36 3.50
CA LYS A 51 -5.32 20.29 2.20
C LYS A 51 -5.12 21.54 1.34
N GLY A 52 -4.48 22.59 1.86
CA GLY A 52 -4.27 23.85 1.15
C GLY A 52 -5.52 24.71 1.03
N LEU A 53 -6.47 24.58 1.97
CA LEU A 53 -7.72 25.33 1.98
C LEU A 53 -7.52 26.74 2.55
N LEU A 54 -6.81 27.58 1.79
CA LEU A 54 -6.36 28.90 2.20
C LEU A 54 -7.46 29.78 2.80
N GLN A 55 -8.64 29.83 2.18
CA GLN A 55 -9.76 30.66 2.64
C GLN A 55 -10.32 30.18 3.98
N VAL A 56 -10.39 28.86 4.18
CA VAL A 56 -10.84 28.27 5.45
C VAL A 56 -9.83 28.57 6.55
N SER A 57 -8.53 28.39 6.28
CA SER A 57 -7.47 28.77 7.21
C SER A 57 -7.55 30.26 7.57
N HIS A 58 -7.72 31.15 6.60
CA HIS A 58 -7.84 32.60 6.85
C HIS A 58 -9.04 32.93 7.74
N LEU A 59 -10.19 32.33 7.47
CA LEU A 59 -11.42 32.56 8.22
C LEU A 59 -11.29 32.10 9.68
N ILE A 60 -10.68 30.93 9.92
CA ILE A 60 -10.44 30.40 11.27
C ILE A 60 -9.48 31.30 12.06
N LEU A 61 -8.41 31.80 11.42
CA LEU A 61 -7.42 32.65 12.09
C LEU A 61 -7.96 34.06 12.39
N GLN A 62 -8.62 34.70 11.42
CA GLN A 62 -9.05 36.10 11.54
C GLN A 62 -10.40 36.26 12.25
N VAL A 63 -11.40 35.47 11.85
CA VAL A 63 -12.76 35.55 12.42
C VAL A 63 -12.87 34.63 13.63
N GLY A 64 -12.30 33.44 13.51
CA GLY A 64 -12.27 32.45 14.58
C GLY A 64 -11.24 32.75 15.68
N ARG A 65 -10.33 33.74 15.51
CA ARG A 65 -9.31 34.15 16.50
C ARG A 65 -8.48 33.00 17.11
N LEU A 66 -8.31 31.88 16.40
CA LEU A 66 -7.49 30.76 16.86
C LEU A 66 -6.00 31.15 16.86
N PRO A 67 -5.28 30.99 17.97
CA PRO A 67 -3.85 31.29 18.01
C PRO A 67 -3.06 30.38 17.08
N VAL A 68 -2.17 31.00 16.30
CA VAL A 68 -1.41 30.35 15.21
C VAL A 68 -0.31 29.40 15.73
N VAL A 69 0.17 29.65 16.95
CA VAL A 69 1.36 28.99 17.54
C VAL A 69 1.03 27.78 18.42
N GLU A 70 -0.24 27.48 18.63
CA GLU A 70 -0.61 26.31 19.43
C GLU A 70 -0.18 25.02 18.72
N VAL A 71 0.35 24.07 19.50
CA VAL A 71 0.41 22.67 19.09
C VAL A 71 -1.04 22.21 18.97
N LEU A 72 -1.42 21.72 17.78
CA LEU A 72 -2.80 21.33 17.46
C LEU A 72 -2.95 19.81 17.32
N ASP A 73 -1.86 19.10 16.99
CA ASP A 73 -1.81 17.64 16.83
C ASP A 73 -0.97 17.02 17.95
N ASP A 74 -1.63 16.29 18.83
CA ASP A 74 -1.02 15.73 20.04
C ASP A 74 -0.17 14.48 19.78
N ILE A 75 -0.26 13.88 18.57
CA ILE A 75 0.53 12.69 18.20
C ILE A 75 1.94 13.10 17.79
N CYS A 76 2.06 14.01 16.82
CA CYS A 76 3.36 14.46 16.34
C CYS A 76 3.85 15.72 17.08
N GLY A 77 2.98 16.39 17.86
CA GLY A 77 3.28 17.67 18.49
C GLY A 77 3.32 18.83 17.48
N THR A 78 2.51 18.77 16.42
CA THR A 78 2.64 19.70 15.27
C THR A 78 1.66 20.89 15.34
N THR A 79 2.10 22.02 14.77
CA THR A 79 1.27 23.23 14.57
C THR A 79 0.65 23.25 13.16
N ALA A 80 -0.22 24.23 12.88
CA ALA A 80 -0.74 24.45 11.53
C ALA A 80 0.39 24.68 10.49
N LEU A 81 1.47 25.37 10.87
CA LEU A 81 2.61 25.64 9.98
C LEU A 81 3.37 24.36 9.62
N HIS A 82 3.54 23.45 10.58
CA HIS A 82 4.12 22.13 10.34
C HIS A 82 3.29 21.32 9.32
N GLN A 83 1.96 21.31 9.45
CA GLN A 83 1.09 20.63 8.48
C GLN A 83 1.13 21.30 7.10
N ALA A 84 1.06 22.63 7.02
CA ALA A 84 1.17 23.29 5.71
C ALA A 84 2.52 22.98 5.04
N ALA A 85 3.60 22.92 5.82
CA ALA A 85 4.94 22.60 5.34
C ALA A 85 5.09 21.13 4.89
N SER A 86 4.58 20.18 5.68
CA SER A 86 4.67 18.74 5.36
C SER A 86 3.88 18.31 4.13
N TYR A 87 2.89 19.12 3.71
CA TYR A 87 2.10 18.89 2.50
C TYR A 87 2.41 19.88 1.35
N GLY A 88 3.36 20.79 1.56
CA GLY A 88 3.84 21.73 0.56
C GLY A 88 2.80 22.75 0.10
N GLN A 89 2.03 23.28 1.05
CA GLN A 89 0.92 24.20 0.80
C GLN A 89 1.39 25.65 0.94
N ASP A 90 2.17 26.12 -0.04
CA ASP A 90 2.86 27.42 0.00
C ASP A 90 1.95 28.59 0.42
N GLY A 91 0.74 28.69 -0.13
CA GLY A 91 -0.20 29.77 0.24
C GLY A 91 -0.66 29.71 1.70
N CYS A 92 -0.88 28.51 2.26
CA CYS A 92 -1.18 28.36 3.68
C CYS A 92 0.04 28.71 4.55
N VAL A 93 1.25 28.37 4.09
CA VAL A 93 2.49 28.74 4.79
C VAL A 93 2.64 30.26 4.84
N GLU A 94 2.50 30.97 3.72
CA GLU A 94 2.53 32.44 3.69
C GLU A 94 1.50 33.08 4.62
N LEU A 95 0.25 32.59 4.59
CA LEU A 95 -0.81 33.06 5.48
C LEU A 95 -0.42 32.88 6.95
N LEU A 96 0.03 31.69 7.34
CA LEU A 96 0.40 31.38 8.72
C LEU A 96 1.59 32.22 9.19
N LEU A 97 2.60 32.43 8.33
CA LEU A 97 3.73 33.31 8.61
C LEU A 97 3.28 34.77 8.79
N SER A 98 2.40 35.27 7.92
CA SER A 98 1.82 36.62 8.04
C SER A 98 1.02 36.82 9.33
N ALA A 99 0.46 35.72 9.86
CA ALA A 99 -0.27 35.68 11.11
C ALA A 99 0.62 35.45 12.34
N GLY A 100 1.95 35.42 12.16
CA GLY A 100 2.93 35.33 13.26
C GLY A 100 3.29 33.90 13.67
N ALA A 101 3.11 32.90 12.81
CA ALA A 101 3.59 31.54 13.08
C ALA A 101 5.10 31.50 13.35
N ASN A 102 5.52 30.73 14.35
CA ASN A 102 6.93 30.54 14.67
C ASN A 102 7.57 29.46 13.78
N THR A 103 8.52 29.85 12.93
CA THR A 103 9.27 28.95 12.05
C THR A 103 10.28 28.08 12.79
N GLN A 104 10.70 28.46 14.00
CA GLN A 104 11.65 27.70 14.83
C GLN A 104 10.96 26.82 15.87
N GLN A 105 9.63 26.83 15.94
CA GLN A 105 8.91 25.94 16.85
C GLN A 105 9.12 24.50 16.38
N CYS A 106 9.56 23.64 17.28
CA CYS A 106 9.76 22.23 17.00
C CYS A 106 8.52 21.40 17.36
N ASP A 107 8.33 20.32 16.61
CA ASP A 107 7.42 19.23 16.96
C ASP A 107 7.99 18.35 18.09
N ALA A 108 7.29 17.25 18.44
CA ALA A 108 7.70 16.33 19.51
C ALA A 108 9.04 15.62 19.25
N TYR A 109 9.54 15.67 18.02
CA TYR A 109 10.77 15.02 17.55
C TYR A 109 11.86 16.03 17.17
N GLY A 110 11.67 17.31 17.51
CA GLY A 110 12.65 18.37 17.22
C GLY A 110 12.63 18.84 15.77
N HIS A 111 11.63 18.49 14.97
CA HIS A 111 11.51 18.98 13.60
C HIS A 111 10.86 20.36 13.59
N THR A 112 11.48 21.32 12.93
CA THR A 112 10.82 22.56 12.53
C THR A 112 9.91 22.33 11.31
N PRO A 113 9.01 23.26 10.96
CA PRO A 113 8.25 23.17 9.72
C PRO A 113 9.12 22.94 8.48
N ARG A 114 10.33 23.52 8.44
CA ARG A 114 11.26 23.33 7.31
C ARG A 114 11.87 21.94 7.27
N HIS A 115 12.09 21.28 8.41
CA HIS A 115 12.46 19.85 8.43
C HIS A 115 11.38 19.01 7.74
N LEU A 116 10.11 19.24 8.04
CA LEU A 116 9.02 18.52 7.41
C LEU A 116 8.90 18.84 5.91
N ALA A 117 9.05 20.11 5.51
CA ALA A 117 9.11 20.46 4.08
C ALA A 117 10.26 19.73 3.35
N ALA A 118 11.45 19.66 3.98
CA ALA A 118 12.58 18.92 3.45
C ALA A 118 12.25 17.43 3.34
N MET A 119 11.76 16.83 4.42
CA MET A 119 11.44 15.41 4.58
C MET A 119 10.46 14.88 3.53
N PHE A 120 9.46 15.68 3.16
CA PHE A 120 8.47 15.34 2.14
C PHE A 120 8.80 15.88 0.74
N GLY A 121 10.00 16.46 0.55
CA GLY A 121 10.51 16.89 -0.75
C GLY A 121 9.83 18.15 -1.31
N HIS A 122 9.26 18.99 -0.45
CA HIS A 122 8.59 20.24 -0.79
C HIS A 122 9.58 21.39 -0.94
N LYS A 123 10.34 21.36 -2.05
CA LYS A 123 11.41 22.34 -2.33
C LYS A 123 10.94 23.80 -2.25
N SER A 124 9.80 24.14 -2.87
CA SER A 124 9.27 25.51 -2.87
C SER A 124 9.04 26.02 -1.45
N THR A 125 8.31 25.22 -0.66
CA THR A 125 8.01 25.48 0.74
C THR A 125 9.25 25.55 1.62
N PHE A 126 10.25 24.69 1.35
CA PHE A 126 11.54 24.71 2.04
C PHE A 126 12.26 26.05 1.84
N GLU A 127 12.33 26.57 0.61
CA GLU A 127 12.98 27.86 0.35
C GLU A 127 12.18 29.02 0.94
N LEU A 128 10.83 28.94 0.89
CA LEU A 128 9.95 29.95 1.47
C LEU A 128 10.16 30.11 2.98
N LEU A 129 10.30 28.99 3.70
CA LEU A 129 10.61 28.98 5.12
C LEU A 129 12.04 29.49 5.42
N ALA A 130 13.00 29.21 4.54
CA ALA A 130 14.40 29.63 4.72
C ALA A 130 14.57 31.16 4.82
N HIS A 131 13.70 31.94 4.17
CA HIS A 131 13.74 33.40 4.25
C HIS A 131 13.40 33.97 5.64
N GLN A 132 12.74 33.16 6.49
CA GLN A 132 12.28 33.55 7.82
C GLN A 132 13.08 32.88 8.95
N GLU A 133 13.86 31.85 8.64
CA GLU A 133 14.67 31.13 9.63
C GLU A 133 16.05 31.78 9.83
N LYS A 134 16.40 32.05 11.09
CA LYS A 134 17.73 32.55 11.46
C LYS A 134 18.75 31.43 11.74
N GLN A 135 18.26 30.21 11.96
CA GLN A 135 19.05 29.05 12.38
C GLN A 135 18.48 27.78 11.77
N ASP A 136 19.34 26.82 11.42
CA ASP A 136 18.96 25.48 10.96
C ASP A 136 19.34 24.45 12.05
N PRO A 137 18.57 24.40 13.17
CA PRO A 137 18.91 23.53 14.30
C PRO A 137 18.76 22.05 13.92
N PRO A 138 19.54 21.14 14.50
CA PRO A 138 19.34 19.71 14.29
C PRO A 138 18.09 19.22 15.03
N CYS A 139 17.35 18.28 14.43
CA CYS A 139 16.27 17.57 15.11
C CYS A 139 16.81 16.50 16.08
N ARG A 140 15.92 15.72 16.71
CA ARG A 140 16.28 14.67 17.67
C ARG A 140 17.26 13.63 17.12
N ALA A 141 17.17 13.31 15.82
CA ALA A 141 18.08 12.40 15.15
C ALA A 141 19.48 13.01 14.86
N GLY A 142 19.67 14.31 15.14
CA GLY A 142 20.91 15.03 14.88
C GLY A 142 21.03 15.60 13.46
N THR A 143 19.98 15.51 12.64
CA THR A 143 19.97 16.04 11.26
C THR A 143 19.28 17.38 11.18
N THR A 144 19.88 18.32 10.45
CA THR A 144 19.28 19.62 10.10
C THR A 144 18.31 19.51 8.91
N ALA A 145 17.49 20.53 8.69
CA ALA A 145 16.56 20.54 7.56
C ALA A 145 17.32 20.56 6.22
N THR A 146 18.45 21.27 6.14
CA THR A 146 19.29 21.29 4.93
C THR A 146 19.91 19.92 4.64
N GLN A 147 20.41 19.22 5.67
CA GLN A 147 20.93 17.85 5.49
C GLN A 147 19.83 16.90 5.00
N LEU A 148 18.61 16.96 5.56
CA LEU A 148 17.48 16.15 5.10
C LEU A 148 17.13 16.42 3.63
N LYS A 149 17.14 17.69 3.20
CA LYS A 149 16.93 18.06 1.80
C LYS A 149 17.99 17.45 0.88
N ASP A 150 19.25 17.44 1.30
CA ASP A 150 20.34 16.86 0.50
C ASP A 150 20.30 15.32 0.46
N ASN A 151 19.79 14.67 1.51
CA ASN A 151 19.65 13.22 1.59
C ASN A 151 18.73 12.64 0.50
N PHE A 152 17.82 13.42 -0.08
CA PHE A 152 17.01 12.98 -1.22
C PHE A 152 17.84 12.51 -2.42
N LYS A 153 19.04 13.07 -2.62
CA LYS A 153 19.96 12.66 -3.70
C LYS A 153 20.43 11.21 -3.51
N ILE A 154 20.62 10.78 -2.27
CA ILE A 154 21.06 9.42 -1.93
C ILE A 154 19.99 8.39 -2.32
N TYR A 155 18.72 8.65 -1.97
CA TYR A 155 17.58 7.83 -2.40
C TYR A 155 17.43 7.82 -3.92
N HIS A 156 17.49 9.00 -4.55
CA HIS A 156 17.42 9.11 -5.99
C HIS A 156 18.48 8.25 -6.71
N ASN A 157 19.66 8.08 -6.12
CA ASN A 157 20.74 7.24 -6.64
C ASN A 157 20.52 5.74 -6.36
N MET A 158 20.08 5.34 -5.16
CA MET A 158 19.85 3.93 -4.81
C MET A 158 18.77 3.25 -5.65
N TYR A 159 17.70 3.97 -5.98
CA TYR A 159 16.56 3.41 -6.72
C TYR A 159 16.72 3.47 -8.26
N TYR A 160 17.94 3.73 -8.76
CA TYR A 160 18.38 3.45 -10.12
C TYR A 160 17.47 3.97 -11.26
N LYS A 161 16.80 5.13 -11.12
CA LYS A 161 15.84 5.60 -12.13
C LYS A 161 16.23 6.86 -12.90
N TYR A 162 17.52 7.21 -12.99
CA TYR A 162 17.93 8.49 -13.59
C TYR A 162 19.19 8.55 -14.46
N SER A 163 19.71 7.43 -14.99
CA SER A 163 20.65 7.54 -16.14
C SER A 163 19.91 7.65 -17.48
N ARG A 164 18.66 7.19 -17.58
CA ARG A 164 17.84 7.47 -18.76
C ARG A 164 17.22 8.85 -18.60
N LYS A 165 17.91 9.87 -19.11
CA LYS A 165 17.20 10.99 -19.74
C LYS A 165 16.15 10.32 -20.63
N LEU A 166 14.87 10.50 -20.30
CA LEU A 166 13.81 10.15 -21.22
C LEU A 166 13.98 11.10 -22.40
N HIS A 167 14.78 10.67 -23.38
CA HIS A 167 15.43 11.53 -24.37
C HIS A 167 14.48 12.07 -25.44
N SER A 168 13.20 11.70 -25.40
CA SER A 168 12.20 12.11 -26.37
C SER A 168 10.96 12.65 -25.67
N PRO A 169 10.33 13.73 -26.16
CA PRO A 169 8.99 14.12 -25.74
C PRO A 169 8.05 12.96 -26.09
N PHE A 170 7.71 12.14 -25.09
CA PHE A 170 6.65 11.15 -25.24
C PHE A 170 5.39 11.86 -25.72
N ASP A 171 4.68 11.26 -26.67
CA ASP A 171 3.30 11.61 -26.88
C ASP A 171 2.53 11.21 -25.61
N ARG A 172 2.21 12.20 -24.79
CA ARG A 172 1.54 12.03 -23.48
C ARG A 172 0.04 11.82 -23.62
N HIS A 173 -0.50 11.80 -24.84
CA HIS A 173 -1.93 11.67 -25.09
C HIS A 173 -2.40 10.21 -25.17
N ASP A 174 -1.49 9.22 -25.34
CA ASP A 174 -1.84 7.80 -25.39
C ASP A 174 -1.17 6.96 -24.26
N PRO A 175 -1.93 6.58 -23.22
CA PRO A 175 -1.50 5.69 -22.15
C PRO A 175 -0.87 4.36 -22.62
N ARG A 176 -1.34 3.81 -23.75
CA ARG A 176 -0.87 2.51 -24.27
C ARG A 176 0.54 2.62 -24.83
N SER A 177 0.81 3.68 -25.58
CA SER A 177 2.14 3.98 -26.13
C SER A 177 3.17 4.27 -25.02
N VAL A 178 2.75 4.92 -23.92
CA VAL A 178 3.62 5.14 -22.76
C VAL A 178 4.02 3.82 -22.09
N ILE A 179 3.07 2.92 -21.80
CA ILE A 179 3.39 1.59 -21.24
C ILE A 179 4.32 0.84 -22.18
N ARG A 180 3.98 0.78 -23.48
CA ARG A 180 4.78 0.06 -24.48
C ARG A 180 6.22 0.54 -24.48
N ASN A 181 6.45 1.86 -24.51
CA ASN A 181 7.79 2.42 -24.50
C ASN A 181 8.55 2.16 -23.18
N LEU A 182 7.85 2.19 -22.04
CA LEU A 182 8.45 1.87 -20.74
C LEU A 182 8.87 0.39 -20.69
N VAL A 183 8.00 -0.53 -21.10
CA VAL A 183 8.30 -1.98 -21.10
C VAL A 183 9.37 -2.33 -22.12
N LYS A 184 9.33 -1.79 -23.35
CA LYS A 184 10.39 -1.99 -24.36
C LYS A 184 11.76 -1.48 -23.93
N SER A 185 11.81 -0.59 -22.95
CA SER A 185 13.06 -0.14 -22.37
C SER A 185 13.65 -1.15 -21.37
N ILE A 186 12.89 -2.13 -20.93
CA ILE A 186 13.28 -3.15 -19.95
C ILE A 186 13.64 -4.42 -20.72
N ASP A 187 14.87 -4.88 -20.51
CA ASP A 187 15.44 -6.08 -21.12
C ASP A 187 15.30 -7.26 -20.15
N LEU A 188 14.73 -8.38 -20.61
CA LEU A 188 14.45 -9.56 -19.76
C LEU A 188 15.70 -10.15 -19.08
N PRO A 189 16.82 -10.43 -19.79
CA PRO A 189 18.05 -10.90 -19.16
C PRO A 189 18.60 -9.94 -18.10
N LYS A 190 18.56 -8.63 -18.38
CA LYS A 190 18.95 -7.61 -17.41
C LYS A 190 18.01 -7.59 -16.20
N LEU A 191 16.69 -7.69 -16.42
CA LEU A 191 15.70 -7.75 -15.35
C LEU A 191 15.96 -8.96 -14.44
N GLN A 192 16.27 -10.12 -15.03
CA GLN A 192 16.60 -11.35 -14.31
C GLN A 192 17.82 -11.18 -13.41
N LYS A 193 18.89 -10.54 -13.92
CA LYS A 193 20.11 -10.25 -13.16
C LYS A 193 19.88 -9.22 -12.04
N GLU A 194 19.10 -8.17 -12.33
CA GLU A 194 18.81 -7.10 -11.37
C GLU A 194 17.87 -7.58 -10.26
N ALA A 195 16.91 -8.45 -10.56
CA ALA A 195 15.97 -8.98 -9.57
C ALA A 195 16.66 -9.64 -8.38
N GLN A 196 17.82 -10.28 -8.59
CA GLN A 196 18.61 -10.90 -7.51
C GLN A 196 19.36 -9.88 -6.65
N GLN A 197 19.71 -8.72 -7.21
CA GLN A 197 20.53 -7.70 -6.53
C GLN A 197 19.68 -6.68 -5.76
N MET A 198 18.42 -6.49 -6.17
CA MET A 198 17.53 -5.45 -5.64
C MET A 198 16.71 -5.89 -4.43
N VAL A 199 16.73 -7.18 -4.08
CA VAL A 199 16.08 -7.70 -2.87
C VAL A 199 16.81 -7.19 -1.65
N LEU A 200 16.04 -6.65 -0.71
CA LEU A 200 16.54 -6.22 0.56
C LEU A 200 16.63 -7.39 1.53
N ASP A 201 17.80 -7.60 2.09
CA ASP A 201 18.00 -8.53 3.20
C ASP A 201 17.58 -7.88 4.53
N MET A 202 16.39 -8.21 5.00
CA MET A 202 15.81 -7.72 6.26
C MET A 202 16.44 -8.35 7.52
N SER A 203 17.43 -9.23 7.37
CA SER A 203 18.08 -9.95 8.48
C SER A 203 19.44 -9.38 8.90
N LYS A 204 19.94 -8.33 8.22
CA LYS A 204 21.24 -7.75 8.53
C LYS A 204 21.35 -6.25 8.25
N GLY A 205 22.40 -5.64 8.79
CA GLY A 205 22.72 -4.23 8.59
C GLY A 205 21.61 -3.30 9.05
N GLU A 206 21.57 -2.09 8.49
CA GLU A 206 20.61 -1.08 8.90
C GLU A 206 19.15 -1.47 8.60
N ALA A 207 18.90 -2.39 7.66
CA ALA A 207 17.55 -2.89 7.42
C ALA A 207 17.01 -3.71 8.59
N LEU A 208 17.87 -4.51 9.24
CA LEU A 208 17.54 -5.19 10.49
C LEU A 208 17.25 -4.16 11.60
N GLU A 209 18.10 -3.13 11.73
CA GLU A 209 17.92 -2.09 12.75
C GLU A 209 16.58 -1.36 12.60
N VAL A 210 16.18 -1.02 11.37
CA VAL A 210 14.87 -0.40 11.09
C VAL A 210 13.74 -1.35 11.48
N LYS A 211 13.82 -2.62 11.07
CA LYS A 211 12.81 -3.64 11.39
C LYS A 211 12.65 -3.81 12.90
N GLU A 212 13.75 -3.93 13.63
CA GLU A 212 13.76 -4.12 15.08
C GLU A 212 13.23 -2.88 15.81
N ALA A 213 13.64 -1.68 15.40
CA ALA A 213 13.15 -0.44 15.98
C ALA A 213 11.62 -0.28 15.81
N ILE A 214 11.10 -0.62 14.62
CA ILE A 214 9.66 -0.56 14.34
C ILE A 214 8.91 -1.60 15.16
N LEU A 215 9.34 -2.86 15.14
CA LEU A 215 8.66 -3.92 15.90
C LEU A 215 8.68 -3.63 17.40
N ALA A 216 9.80 -3.14 17.93
CA ALA A 216 9.91 -2.74 19.33
C ALA A 216 8.93 -1.60 19.66
N GLU A 217 8.83 -0.59 18.79
CA GLU A 217 7.93 0.54 19.02
C GLU A 217 6.45 0.15 18.91
N ILE A 218 6.07 -0.61 17.89
CA ILE A 218 4.70 -1.12 17.75
C ILE A 218 4.33 -2.00 18.94
N ASN A 219 5.26 -2.82 19.45
CA ASN A 219 5.04 -3.61 20.66
C ASN A 219 4.81 -2.72 21.90
N ILE A 220 5.58 -1.64 22.07
CA ILE A 220 5.36 -0.67 23.17
C ILE A 220 3.97 -0.03 23.06
N ILE A 221 3.59 0.42 21.86
CA ILE A 221 2.29 1.04 21.61
C ILE A 221 1.17 0.03 21.90
N MET A 222 1.28 -1.21 21.39
CA MET A 222 0.25 -2.22 21.57
C MET A 222 0.16 -2.77 22.98
N ASN A 223 1.24 -2.74 23.76
CA ASN A 223 1.18 -3.02 25.19
C ASN A 223 0.38 -1.95 25.94
N LYS A 224 0.50 -0.66 25.56
CA LYS A 224 -0.33 0.42 26.13
C LYS A 224 -1.80 0.24 25.74
N VAL A 225 -2.06 -0.01 24.46
CA VAL A 225 -3.41 -0.25 23.92
C VAL A 225 -4.09 -1.42 24.62
N SER A 226 -3.41 -2.57 24.73
CA SER A 226 -3.97 -3.76 25.39
C SER A 226 -4.08 -3.65 26.91
N THR A 227 -3.30 -2.76 27.54
CA THR A 227 -3.50 -2.42 28.96
C THR A 227 -4.80 -1.65 29.17
N ASN A 228 -5.12 -0.72 28.27
CA ASN A 228 -6.34 0.08 28.35
C ASN A 228 -7.57 -0.67 27.83
N ASN A 229 -7.40 -1.52 26.82
CA ASN A 229 -8.45 -2.32 26.21
C ASN A 229 -7.94 -3.76 25.94
N PRO A 230 -8.24 -4.71 26.85
CA PRO A 230 -7.75 -6.09 26.76
C PRO A 230 -8.14 -6.85 25.48
N THR A 231 -9.17 -6.41 24.74
CA THR A 231 -9.55 -6.97 23.43
C THR A 231 -8.39 -7.00 22.43
N TYR A 232 -7.44 -6.07 22.54
CA TYR A 232 -6.29 -5.99 21.63
C TYR A 232 -5.04 -6.70 22.15
N ARG A 233 -5.19 -7.59 23.13
CA ARG A 233 -4.12 -8.48 23.56
C ARG A 233 -3.92 -9.56 22.50
N GLY A 234 -2.72 -9.61 21.92
CA GLY A 234 -2.41 -10.56 20.86
C GLY A 234 -0.96 -10.52 20.43
N ASP A 235 -0.61 -11.39 19.48
CA ASP A 235 0.73 -11.51 18.92
C ASP A 235 0.91 -10.60 17.71
N LEU A 236 1.98 -9.81 17.69
CA LEU A 236 2.38 -9.06 16.50
C LEU A 236 3.15 -9.95 15.54
N ARG A 237 2.60 -10.17 14.34
CA ARG A 237 3.24 -10.98 13.29
C ARG A 237 3.41 -10.15 12.02
N LEU A 238 4.64 -10.09 11.52
CA LEU A 238 4.90 -9.49 10.21
C LEU A 238 4.11 -10.25 9.13
N ALA A 239 3.71 -9.50 8.11
CA ALA A 239 3.06 -9.99 6.92
C ALA A 239 3.66 -9.29 5.68
N GLY A 240 3.14 -9.65 4.51
CA GLY A 240 3.51 -8.99 3.26
C GLY A 240 5.02 -9.05 2.97
N SER A 241 5.52 -8.02 2.31
CA SER A 241 6.86 -8.07 1.73
C SER A 241 8.01 -7.98 2.72
N ALA A 242 7.75 -7.43 3.92
CA ALA A 242 8.72 -7.35 5.01
C ALA A 242 8.97 -8.73 5.66
N ARG A 243 8.04 -9.68 5.48
CA ARG A 243 8.16 -11.06 5.93
C ARG A 243 8.57 -12.01 4.82
N ASP A 244 7.90 -11.93 3.68
CA ASP A 244 7.96 -12.99 2.65
C ASP A 244 9.27 -13.05 1.83
N GLY A 245 10.26 -12.21 2.15
CA GLY A 245 11.55 -12.14 1.46
C GLY A 245 11.52 -11.40 0.12
N SER A 246 10.44 -10.69 -0.21
CA SER A 246 10.29 -9.96 -1.48
C SER A 246 10.49 -8.45 -1.37
N LYS A 247 10.86 -7.89 -0.20
CA LYS A 247 11.09 -6.45 -0.03
C LYS A 247 12.17 -5.96 -1.00
N LEU A 248 11.90 -4.86 -1.70
CA LEU A 248 12.83 -4.27 -2.67
C LEU A 248 13.38 -2.95 -2.13
N TYR A 249 14.65 -2.68 -2.42
CA TYR A 249 15.35 -1.40 -2.20
C TYR A 249 15.56 -0.94 -0.74
N ALA A 250 14.50 -0.77 0.07
CA ALA A 250 14.60 -0.25 1.43
C ALA A 250 13.46 -0.77 2.34
N PRO A 251 13.61 -0.71 3.67
CA PRO A 251 12.60 -1.14 4.64
C PRO A 251 11.57 -0.03 4.90
N ASP A 252 10.86 0.39 3.85
CA ASP A 252 9.98 1.58 3.83
C ASP A 252 8.49 1.30 4.12
N GLU A 253 8.11 0.03 4.29
CA GLU A 253 6.72 -0.37 4.54
C GLU A 253 6.69 -1.72 5.27
N PHE A 254 5.84 -1.80 6.30
CA PHE A 254 5.65 -2.95 7.15
C PHE A 254 4.17 -3.26 7.31
N ASP A 255 3.75 -4.44 6.83
CA ASP A 255 2.45 -5.01 7.14
C ASP A 255 2.57 -5.83 8.43
N ILE A 256 1.78 -5.52 9.45
CA ILE A 256 1.78 -6.20 10.75
C ILE A 256 0.36 -6.63 11.07
N ASN A 257 0.17 -7.93 11.30
CA ASN A 257 -1.07 -8.44 11.88
C ASN A 257 -0.94 -8.48 13.41
N LEU A 258 -1.91 -7.91 14.10
CA LEU A 258 -2.14 -8.18 15.52
C LEU A 258 -3.08 -9.39 15.59
N VAL A 259 -2.52 -10.57 15.84
CA VAL A 259 -3.25 -11.84 15.90
C VAL A 259 -3.83 -12.01 17.30
N ILE A 260 -5.15 -11.93 17.39
CA ILE A 260 -5.91 -12.04 18.63
C ILE A 260 -6.56 -13.42 18.64
N GLN A 261 -6.43 -14.10 19.77
CA GLN A 261 -7.13 -15.35 20.05
C GLN A 261 -8.37 -15.03 20.89
N GLU A 262 -9.52 -15.44 20.39
CA GLU A 262 -10.80 -15.25 21.06
C GLU A 262 -11.46 -16.61 21.24
N ASP A 263 -11.68 -16.98 22.49
CA ASP A 263 -12.41 -18.19 22.84
C ASP A 263 -13.91 -18.02 22.53
N ASP A 264 -14.59 -19.14 22.27
CA ASP A 264 -16.04 -19.24 22.07
C ASP A 264 -16.59 -18.36 20.94
N LEU A 265 -15.92 -18.40 19.78
CA LEU A 265 -16.29 -17.61 18.61
C LEU A 265 -17.15 -18.42 17.62
N GLU A 266 -18.46 -18.14 17.56
CA GLU A 266 -19.35 -18.78 16.59
C GLU A 266 -19.34 -18.00 15.26
N VAL A 267 -18.60 -18.51 14.27
CA VAL A 267 -18.53 -17.93 12.92
C VAL A 267 -19.58 -18.55 12.02
N ASN A 268 -20.48 -17.72 11.49
CA ASN A 268 -21.46 -18.11 10.49
C ASN A 268 -21.00 -17.66 9.11
N VAL A 269 -20.84 -18.62 8.20
CA VAL A 269 -20.50 -18.37 6.78
C VAL A 269 -21.71 -18.72 5.92
N SER A 270 -22.15 -17.77 5.11
CA SER A 270 -23.24 -17.97 4.15
C SER A 270 -22.86 -17.44 2.77
N ASN A 271 -23.43 -18.01 1.71
CA ASN A 271 -23.25 -17.49 0.36
C ASN A 271 -24.08 -16.22 0.16
N ARG A 272 -23.48 -15.19 -0.44
CA ARG A 272 -24.24 -14.04 -0.95
C ARG A 272 -25.00 -14.44 -2.21
N ARG A 273 -26.12 -13.76 -2.46
CA ARG A 273 -26.85 -13.90 -3.73
C ARG A 273 -25.94 -13.51 -4.89
N GLU A 274 -26.15 -14.12 -6.06
CA GLU A 274 -25.32 -13.88 -7.26
C GLU A 274 -25.26 -12.39 -7.65
N GLU A 275 -26.31 -11.61 -7.36
CA GLU A 275 -26.38 -10.17 -7.60
C GLU A 275 -25.50 -9.32 -6.64
N GLU A 276 -25.26 -9.81 -5.42
CA GLU A 276 -24.46 -9.10 -4.40
C GLU A 276 -22.97 -9.49 -4.45
N ALA A 277 -22.66 -10.69 -4.95
CA ALA A 277 -21.33 -11.29 -4.96
C ALA A 277 -20.25 -10.48 -5.69
N PRO A 278 -20.53 -9.80 -6.83
CA PRO A 278 -19.53 -9.01 -7.55
C PRO A 278 -19.03 -7.78 -6.78
N LEU A 279 -19.80 -7.29 -5.81
CA LEU A 279 -19.51 -6.06 -5.06
C LEU A 279 -18.95 -6.31 -3.65
N LYS A 280 -19.30 -7.44 -3.04
CA LYS A 280 -19.08 -7.72 -1.60
C LYS A 280 -18.58 -9.15 -1.33
N GLY A 281 -17.98 -9.79 -2.33
CA GLY A 281 -17.50 -11.16 -2.24
C GLY A 281 -18.60 -12.22 -2.26
N ARG A 282 -18.21 -13.47 -2.54
CA ARG A 282 -19.13 -14.61 -2.56
C ARG A 282 -19.60 -15.02 -1.17
N LEU A 283 -18.75 -14.84 -0.16
CA LEU A 283 -19.04 -15.24 1.21
C LEU A 283 -19.50 -14.04 2.03
N ARG A 284 -20.50 -14.27 2.88
CA ARG A 284 -20.90 -13.37 3.96
C ARG A 284 -20.50 -14.04 5.26
N ILE A 285 -19.54 -13.42 5.94
CA ILE A 285 -19.06 -13.84 7.25
C ILE A 285 -19.74 -12.96 8.29
N SER A 286 -20.33 -13.59 9.28
CA SER A 286 -20.94 -12.93 10.44
C SER A 286 -20.55 -13.68 11.70
N MET A 287 -20.36 -12.94 12.78
CA MET A 287 -20.04 -13.51 14.08
C MET A 287 -21.28 -13.45 14.95
N LYS A 288 -21.63 -14.59 15.54
CA LYS A 288 -22.63 -14.64 16.60
C LYS A 288 -21.87 -14.59 17.91
N THR A 289 -22.01 -13.47 18.62
CA THR A 289 -21.24 -13.20 19.82
C THR A 289 -22.00 -12.26 20.73
N ASP A 290 -21.91 -12.49 22.04
CA ASP A 290 -22.42 -11.59 23.07
C ASP A 290 -21.39 -10.49 23.42
N LYS A 291 -20.24 -10.45 22.70
CA LYS A 291 -19.13 -9.51 22.92
C LYS A 291 -19.39 -8.20 22.16
N PRO A 292 -19.74 -7.08 22.82
CA PRO A 292 -20.16 -5.85 22.14
C PRO A 292 -19.09 -5.22 21.25
N HIS A 293 -17.81 -5.47 21.54
CA HIS A 293 -16.68 -4.92 20.79
C HIS A 293 -16.51 -5.56 19.40
N LEU A 294 -17.08 -6.74 19.15
CA LEU A 294 -17.03 -7.42 17.85
C LEU A 294 -18.22 -7.07 16.94
N GLU A 295 -19.18 -6.30 17.45
CA GLU A 295 -20.38 -5.91 16.71
C GLU A 295 -20.11 -4.74 15.74
N GLY A 296 -20.60 -4.89 14.51
CA GLY A 296 -20.48 -3.86 13.47
C GLY A 296 -19.03 -3.47 13.22
N ASN A 297 -18.72 -2.17 13.27
CA ASN A 297 -17.37 -1.64 13.09
C ASN A 297 -16.69 -1.25 14.41
N ARG A 298 -17.24 -1.63 15.57
CA ARG A 298 -16.70 -1.25 16.88
C ARG A 298 -15.28 -1.77 17.10
N PHE A 299 -14.97 -2.95 16.57
CA PHE A 299 -13.64 -3.55 16.63
C PHE A 299 -12.60 -2.66 15.95
N MET A 300 -12.93 -2.05 14.81
CA MET A 300 -12.01 -1.13 14.14
C MET A 300 -12.01 0.27 14.74
N ALA A 301 -13.19 0.80 15.09
CA ALA A 301 -13.32 2.14 15.62
C ALA A 301 -12.60 2.29 16.98
N SER A 302 -12.80 1.32 17.88
CA SER A 302 -12.17 1.37 19.21
C SER A 302 -10.66 1.15 19.18
N LEU A 303 -10.13 0.38 18.21
CA LEU A 303 -8.67 0.28 18.01
C LEU A 303 -8.09 1.65 17.65
N TYR A 304 -8.68 2.33 16.66
CA TYR A 304 -8.21 3.64 16.23
C TYR A 304 -8.28 4.67 17.38
N GLU A 305 -9.37 4.69 18.14
CA GLU A 305 -9.54 5.59 19.29
C GLU A 305 -8.53 5.31 20.40
N GLU A 306 -8.28 4.03 20.73
CA GLU A 306 -7.32 3.66 21.77
C GLU A 306 -5.88 3.95 21.32
N MET A 307 -5.53 3.70 20.06
CA MET A 307 -4.23 4.08 19.52
C MET A 307 -4.01 5.59 19.52
N ASN A 308 -5.02 6.36 19.11
CA ASN A 308 -4.95 7.83 19.15
C ASN A 308 -4.69 8.33 20.58
N ARG A 309 -5.41 7.79 21.58
CA ARG A 309 -5.17 8.08 23.00
C ARG A 309 -3.78 7.68 23.47
N CYS A 310 -3.30 6.49 23.11
CA CYS A 310 -1.98 5.99 23.52
C CYS A 310 -0.81 6.73 22.86
N LEU A 311 -1.05 7.33 21.70
CA LEU A 311 -0.06 8.08 20.93
C LEU A 311 -0.02 9.57 21.30
N ALA A 312 -1.07 10.11 21.93
CA ALA A 312 -1.07 11.48 22.41
C ALA A 312 0.06 11.68 23.45
N GLY A 313 1.05 12.52 23.11
CA GLY A 313 2.24 12.73 23.93
C GLY A 313 3.22 11.55 23.97
N HIS A 314 3.02 10.53 23.15
CA HIS A 314 3.95 9.41 23.04
C HIS A 314 5.24 9.85 22.34
N VAL A 315 6.38 9.48 22.92
CA VAL A 315 7.70 9.70 22.33
C VAL A 315 8.33 8.36 21.99
N VAL A 316 8.59 8.14 20.70
CA VAL A 316 9.26 6.95 20.16
C VAL A 316 10.64 6.74 20.81
N GLN A 317 11.00 5.50 21.13
CA GLN A 317 12.23 5.18 21.87
C GLN A 317 13.52 5.35 21.06
N ASP A 318 13.59 4.81 19.83
CA ASP A 318 14.81 4.98 19.00
C ASP A 318 14.91 6.44 18.53
N LYS A 319 16.00 7.11 18.90
CA LYS A 319 16.25 8.52 18.57
C LYS A 319 16.21 8.84 17.07
N ARG A 320 16.48 7.85 16.22
CA ARG A 320 16.48 7.96 14.74
C ARG A 320 15.10 7.78 14.14
N LEU A 321 14.16 7.24 14.90
CA LEU A 321 12.79 7.00 14.48
C LEU A 321 11.88 8.12 15.01
N SER A 322 10.94 8.61 14.22
CA SER A 322 9.99 9.64 14.63
C SER A 322 8.62 9.39 14.02
N LEU A 323 7.54 9.74 14.71
CA LEU A 323 6.23 9.89 14.07
C LEU A 323 6.22 11.16 13.22
N VAL A 324 5.64 11.08 12.04
CA VAL A 324 5.57 12.21 11.10
C VAL A 324 4.14 12.39 10.60
N PRO A 325 3.70 13.62 10.27
CA PRO A 325 2.34 13.84 9.80
C PRO A 325 1.95 12.91 8.64
N PRO A 326 0.75 12.28 8.68
CA PRO A 326 -0.35 12.52 9.61
C PRO A 326 -0.25 11.80 10.98
N GLY A 327 0.81 11.05 11.27
CA GLY A 327 0.97 10.28 12.50
C GLY A 327 0.22 8.96 12.44
N LEU A 328 -1.10 9.01 12.67
CA LEU A 328 -2.01 7.85 12.65
C LEU A 328 -3.18 8.10 11.69
N THR A 329 -3.56 7.10 10.91
CA THR A 329 -4.79 7.13 10.11
C THR A 329 -5.54 5.79 10.18
N SER A 330 -6.85 5.81 9.95
CA SER A 330 -7.63 4.58 9.75
C SER A 330 -7.50 4.07 8.31
N THR A 331 -7.38 2.76 8.15
CA THR A 331 -7.41 2.07 6.85
C THR A 331 -8.73 1.31 6.70
N GLN A 332 -8.88 0.54 5.62
CA GLN A 332 -10.10 -0.24 5.39
C GLN A 332 -10.29 -1.35 6.44
N VAL A 333 -9.20 -1.97 6.90
CA VAL A 333 -9.20 -3.16 7.77
C VAL A 333 -8.29 -3.00 8.99
N GLY A 334 -7.70 -1.82 9.17
CA GLY A 334 -6.61 -1.59 10.12
C GLY A 334 -6.41 -0.11 10.43
N VAL A 335 -5.21 0.19 10.87
CA VAL A 335 -4.67 1.53 11.11
C VAL A 335 -3.28 1.63 10.49
N ALA A 336 -2.91 2.82 10.05
CA ALA A 336 -1.60 3.10 9.47
C ALA A 336 -0.86 4.13 10.29
N LEU A 337 0.38 3.82 10.65
CA LEU A 337 1.33 4.74 11.27
C LEU A 337 2.33 5.24 10.23
N TYR A 338 2.62 6.53 10.30
CA TYR A 338 3.60 7.19 9.43
C TYR A 338 4.80 7.61 10.26
N MET A 339 5.95 7.02 9.92
CA MET A 339 7.19 7.22 10.63
C MET A 339 8.28 7.71 9.68
N ALA A 340 9.35 8.26 10.24
CA ALA A 340 10.58 8.54 9.51
C ALA A 340 11.77 7.97 10.28
N TRP A 341 12.72 7.40 9.56
CA TRP A 341 13.99 6.90 10.05
C TRP A 341 15.16 7.70 9.49
N GLN A 342 16.11 8.05 10.33
CA GLN A 342 17.30 8.85 9.99
C GLN A 342 18.57 8.11 10.42
N GLY A 343 19.04 7.18 9.59
CA GLY A 343 20.24 6.39 9.84
C GLY A 343 21.39 6.68 8.87
N ARG A 344 22.31 5.71 8.68
CA ARG A 344 23.55 5.90 7.93
C ARG A 344 23.38 5.58 6.44
N LEU A 345 22.84 4.41 6.16
CA LEU A 345 22.47 3.91 4.84
C LEU A 345 21.15 4.56 4.41
N TYR A 346 20.25 4.78 5.36
CA TYR A 346 18.94 5.37 5.14
C TYR A 346 18.82 6.71 5.87
N PRO A 347 19.50 7.77 5.38
CA PRO A 347 19.59 9.05 6.08
C PRO A 347 18.28 9.87 6.06
N LEU A 348 17.28 9.39 5.31
CA LEU A 348 15.88 9.81 5.42
C LEU A 348 14.96 8.74 4.80
N LEU A 349 14.38 7.88 5.62
CA LEU A 349 13.45 6.85 5.17
C LEU A 349 12.06 7.14 5.72
N LEU A 350 11.11 7.45 4.84
CA LEU A 350 9.70 7.45 5.23
C LEU A 350 9.23 6.00 5.33
N VAL A 351 8.62 5.65 6.45
CA VAL A 351 8.16 4.29 6.73
C VAL A 351 6.67 4.29 7.01
N GLY A 352 5.93 3.50 6.23
CA GLY A 352 4.54 3.16 6.51
C GLY A 352 4.45 1.89 7.35
N VAL A 353 3.62 1.89 8.37
CA VAL A 353 3.31 0.68 9.14
C VAL A 353 1.81 0.45 9.13
N ASP A 354 1.37 -0.57 8.42
CA ASP A 354 -0.03 -1.00 8.38
C ASP A 354 -0.26 -2.07 9.44
N LEU A 355 -1.00 -1.72 10.49
CA LEU A 355 -1.38 -2.62 11.58
C LEU A 355 -2.83 -3.08 11.40
N VAL A 356 -3.01 -4.38 11.23
CA VAL A 356 -4.32 -5.01 10.97
C VAL A 356 -4.65 -5.95 12.13
N PRO A 357 -5.67 -5.65 12.95
CA PRO A 357 -6.15 -6.60 13.95
C PRO A 357 -6.87 -7.75 13.22
N VAL A 358 -6.51 -8.98 13.58
CA VAL A 358 -7.13 -10.18 13.02
C VAL A 358 -7.48 -11.17 14.11
N LEU A 359 -8.62 -11.84 13.96
CA LEU A 359 -9.01 -12.95 14.81
C LEU A 359 -8.53 -14.25 14.20
N GLU A 360 -7.82 -15.06 14.97
CA GLU A 360 -7.46 -16.41 14.57
C GLU A 360 -8.64 -17.36 14.83
N VAL A 361 -9.03 -18.11 13.81
CA VAL A 361 -10.13 -19.08 13.87
C VAL A 361 -9.71 -20.39 13.20
N PRO A 362 -10.32 -21.54 13.55
CA PRO A 362 -10.15 -22.76 12.78
C PRO A 362 -10.48 -22.54 11.30
N TRP A 363 -9.83 -23.30 10.41
CA TRP A 363 -10.14 -23.21 8.98
C TRP A 363 -11.60 -23.55 8.73
N LEU A 364 -12.36 -22.60 8.20
CA LEU A 364 -13.81 -22.74 8.02
C LEU A 364 -14.09 -23.70 6.86
N GLU A 365 -14.95 -24.69 7.07
CA GLU A 365 -15.26 -25.73 6.07
C GLU A 365 -15.79 -25.15 4.74
N GLN A 366 -16.51 -24.03 4.81
CA GLN A 366 -17.09 -23.35 3.64
C GLN A 366 -16.05 -22.53 2.85
N VAL A 367 -14.84 -22.36 3.40
CA VAL A 367 -13.75 -21.62 2.76
C VAL A 367 -12.78 -22.62 2.13
N SER A 368 -12.65 -22.57 0.81
CA SER A 368 -11.71 -23.40 0.06
C SER A 368 -10.31 -23.31 0.66
N ARG A 369 -9.67 -24.45 0.91
CA ARG A 369 -8.26 -24.55 1.30
C ARG A 369 -7.41 -24.81 0.06
N PRO A 370 -6.69 -23.81 -0.49
CA PRO A 370 -5.95 -24.01 -1.73
C PRO A 370 -4.80 -25.00 -1.58
N PHE A 371 -4.40 -25.61 -2.70
CA PHE A 371 -3.33 -26.61 -2.77
C PHE A 371 -2.01 -26.15 -2.13
N LEU A 372 -1.62 -24.88 -2.34
CA LEU A 372 -0.37 -24.35 -1.80
C LEU A 372 -0.39 -24.12 -0.29
N THR A 373 -1.54 -24.25 0.38
CA THR A 373 -1.62 -24.07 1.84
C THR A 373 -0.75 -25.12 2.55
N PRO A 374 0.18 -24.72 3.43
CA PRO A 374 0.95 -25.68 4.22
C PRO A 374 0.04 -26.64 5.00
N LYS A 375 0.43 -27.93 5.06
CA LYS A 375 -0.42 -29.01 5.61
C LYS A 375 -0.67 -28.85 7.12
N ASP A 376 0.33 -28.31 7.82
CA ASP A 376 0.33 -28.01 9.26
C ASP A 376 -0.56 -26.82 9.66
N ILE A 377 -0.96 -25.98 8.70
CA ILE A 377 -1.83 -24.83 8.97
C ILE A 377 -3.29 -25.28 9.04
N THR A 378 -3.85 -25.27 10.24
CA THR A 378 -5.25 -25.63 10.53
C THR A 378 -6.13 -24.43 10.87
N THR A 379 -5.53 -23.24 10.99
CA THR A 379 -6.23 -21.98 11.30
C THR A 379 -6.19 -21.02 10.12
N MET A 380 -7.10 -20.05 10.13
CA MET A 380 -7.14 -18.91 9.23
C MET A 380 -7.44 -17.63 10.02
N GLN A 381 -7.33 -16.48 9.36
CA GLN A 381 -7.58 -15.19 10.02
C GLN A 381 -8.84 -14.51 9.49
N LEU A 382 -9.55 -13.81 10.37
CA LEU A 382 -10.66 -12.92 10.04
C LEU A 382 -10.30 -11.47 10.37
N SER A 383 -10.58 -10.57 9.44
CA SER A 383 -10.43 -9.11 9.62
C SER A 383 -11.81 -8.44 9.59
N ASN A 384 -11.98 -7.38 10.37
CA ASN A 384 -13.16 -6.52 10.33
C ASN A 384 -12.83 -5.27 9.49
N ALA A 385 -13.75 -4.87 8.63
CA ALA A 385 -13.60 -3.66 7.86
C ALA A 385 -14.32 -2.47 8.50
N ALA A 386 -13.94 -1.26 8.09
CA ALA A 386 -14.50 -0.02 8.61
C ALA A 386 -16.04 0.12 8.44
N ASP A 387 -16.64 -0.63 7.50
CA ASP A 387 -18.08 -0.73 7.28
C ASP A 387 -18.77 -1.80 8.16
N GLY A 388 -18.00 -2.48 9.02
CA GLY A 388 -18.43 -3.53 9.93
C GLY A 388 -18.50 -4.92 9.32
N THR A 389 -18.04 -5.09 8.07
CA THR A 389 -18.03 -6.40 7.41
C THR A 389 -16.83 -7.24 7.84
N TRP A 390 -17.07 -8.53 8.12
CA TRP A 390 -16.02 -9.51 8.39
C TRP A 390 -15.57 -10.20 7.10
N ARG A 391 -14.26 -10.44 6.99
CA ARG A 391 -13.61 -10.95 5.77
C ARG A 391 -12.48 -11.90 6.12
N CYS A 392 -12.27 -12.92 5.29
CA CYS A 392 -11.10 -13.76 5.40
C CYS A 392 -9.82 -12.95 5.10
N SER A 393 -8.80 -13.14 5.92
CA SER A 393 -7.44 -12.65 5.69
C SER A 393 -6.50 -13.85 5.65
N PHE A 394 -5.62 -13.87 4.66
CA PHE A 394 -4.65 -14.95 4.44
C PHE A 394 -3.22 -14.42 4.39
N ALA A 395 -2.99 -13.19 4.85
CA ALA A 395 -1.70 -12.52 4.70
C ALA A 395 -0.54 -13.30 5.34
N LEU A 396 -0.79 -14.02 6.45
CA LEU A 396 0.22 -14.85 7.11
C LEU A 396 0.47 -16.14 6.34
N THR A 397 -0.58 -16.82 5.89
CA THR A 397 -0.47 -18.04 5.06
C THR A 397 0.21 -17.77 3.72
N GLU A 398 -0.15 -16.65 3.07
CA GLU A 398 0.50 -16.17 1.86
C GLU A 398 1.99 -15.97 2.07
N ALA A 399 2.38 -15.30 3.17
CA ALA A 399 3.79 -15.09 3.48
C ALA A 399 4.56 -16.41 3.65
N MET A 400 3.96 -17.41 4.32
CA MET A 400 4.57 -18.75 4.46
C MET A 400 4.77 -19.47 3.13
N VAL A 401 3.78 -19.42 2.23
CA VAL A 401 3.90 -20.00 0.89
C VAL A 401 5.01 -19.33 0.10
N LEU A 402 5.09 -18.01 0.19
CA LEU A 402 6.12 -17.24 -0.51
C LEU A 402 7.52 -17.46 0.10
N GLU A 403 7.65 -17.61 1.42
CA GLU A 403 8.92 -17.97 2.08
C GLU A 403 9.47 -19.32 1.57
N ALA A 404 8.59 -20.27 1.27
CA ALA A 404 8.95 -21.63 0.85
C ALA A 404 9.28 -21.78 -0.66
N LEU A 405 9.31 -20.68 -1.44
CA LEU A 405 9.64 -20.74 -2.87
C LEU A 405 11.05 -21.28 -3.13
N THR A 406 11.18 -22.10 -4.18
CA THR A 406 12.50 -22.47 -4.70
C THR A 406 13.24 -21.24 -5.25
N PRO A 407 14.58 -21.28 -5.39
CA PRO A 407 15.35 -20.14 -5.91
C PRO A 407 14.86 -19.60 -7.26
N VAL A 408 14.39 -20.50 -8.15
CA VAL A 408 13.93 -20.11 -9.49
C VAL A 408 12.52 -19.53 -9.45
N GLU A 409 11.60 -20.10 -8.66
CA GLU A 409 10.26 -19.51 -8.45
C GLU A 409 10.36 -18.13 -7.79
N ARG A 410 11.27 -17.99 -6.81
CA ARG A 410 11.59 -16.71 -6.18
C ARG A 410 12.08 -15.71 -7.22
N GLN A 411 12.93 -16.12 -8.15
CA GLN A 411 13.42 -15.24 -9.21
C GLN A 411 12.28 -14.72 -10.10
N VAL A 412 11.33 -15.58 -10.51
CA VAL A 412 10.14 -15.17 -11.27
C VAL A 412 9.31 -14.14 -10.49
N GLN A 413 9.04 -14.41 -9.22
CA GLN A 413 8.29 -13.51 -8.34
C GLN A 413 8.94 -12.11 -8.27
N LEU A 414 10.25 -12.08 -8.05
CA LEU A 414 11.03 -10.84 -7.92
C LEU A 414 11.14 -10.08 -9.23
N MET A 415 11.31 -10.78 -10.36
CA MET A 415 11.33 -10.15 -11.68
C MET A 415 10.02 -9.42 -11.96
N GLY A 416 8.87 -10.05 -11.67
CA GLY A 416 7.57 -9.41 -11.87
C GLY A 416 7.32 -8.24 -10.92
N LYS A 417 7.71 -8.37 -9.65
CA LYS A 417 7.63 -7.26 -8.69
C LYS A 417 8.51 -6.07 -9.10
N LEU A 418 9.76 -6.35 -9.51
CA LEU A 418 10.70 -5.35 -10.00
C LEU A 418 10.17 -4.65 -11.27
N LEU A 419 9.62 -5.41 -12.22
CA LEU A 419 8.97 -4.87 -13.42
C LEU A 419 7.82 -3.93 -13.05
N LEU A 420 6.91 -4.35 -12.16
CA LEU A 420 5.79 -3.51 -11.74
C LEU A 420 6.23 -2.23 -11.00
N SER A 421 7.28 -2.30 -10.17
CA SER A 421 7.87 -1.11 -9.50
C SER A 421 8.41 -0.09 -10.51
N ARG A 422 8.92 -0.55 -11.67
CA ARG A 422 9.40 0.34 -12.74
C ARG A 422 8.27 1.07 -13.45
N LEU A 423 7.09 0.47 -13.47
CA LEU A 423 5.91 1.02 -14.14
C LEU A 423 5.08 1.94 -13.23
N LYS A 424 5.34 1.98 -11.92
CA LYS A 424 4.61 2.80 -10.94
C LYS A 424 5.43 3.98 -10.43
N ALA A 425 4.72 4.98 -9.89
CA ALA A 425 5.32 5.97 -9.01
C ALA A 425 5.40 5.41 -7.60
N GLU A 426 6.56 5.57 -6.97
CA GLU A 426 6.76 5.19 -5.58
C GLU A 426 6.42 6.35 -4.62
N PRO A 427 6.01 6.07 -3.37
CA PRO A 427 5.64 7.09 -2.38
C PRO A 427 6.72 8.12 -2.06
N TRP A 428 8.00 7.81 -2.22
CA TRP A 428 9.11 8.73 -1.98
C TRP A 428 9.47 9.60 -3.21
N MET A 429 8.92 9.33 -4.39
CA MET A 429 9.27 10.09 -5.59
C MET A 429 8.87 11.58 -5.43
N PRO A 430 9.73 12.54 -5.86
CA PRO A 430 9.37 13.95 -5.86
C PRO A 430 8.04 14.19 -6.61
N ARG A 431 7.19 15.09 -6.11
CA ARG A 431 5.84 15.33 -6.65
C ARG A 431 5.83 15.58 -8.17
N HIS A 432 6.78 16.35 -8.68
CA HIS A 432 6.91 16.61 -10.12
C HIS A 432 7.26 15.34 -10.93
N LYS A 433 7.93 14.34 -10.33
CA LYS A 433 8.18 13.03 -10.94
C LYS A 433 6.99 12.08 -10.78
N LYS A 434 6.33 12.08 -9.62
CA LYS A 434 5.05 11.35 -9.44
C LYS A 434 4.00 11.79 -10.45
N SER A 435 3.96 13.08 -10.79
CA SER A 435 3.05 13.62 -11.80
C SER A 435 3.18 12.91 -13.16
N PHE A 436 4.36 12.38 -13.50
CA PHE A 436 4.60 11.58 -14.71
C PHE A 436 3.85 10.23 -14.68
N PHE A 437 3.73 9.59 -13.52
CA PHE A 437 3.03 8.30 -13.34
C PHE A 437 1.58 8.45 -12.88
N MET A 438 1.19 9.65 -12.42
CA MET A 438 -0.13 9.96 -11.87
C MET A 438 -0.84 11.06 -12.66
N TRP A 439 -0.85 10.94 -13.99
CA TRP A 439 -1.38 11.94 -14.91
C TRP A 439 -2.92 12.00 -14.82
N PHE A 440 -3.40 12.86 -13.92
CA PHE A 440 -4.78 13.29 -13.62
C PHE A 440 -5.75 12.28 -12.96
N SER A 441 -6.44 12.80 -11.94
CA SER A 441 -7.40 12.15 -11.04
C SER A 441 -8.74 11.76 -11.68
N THR A 442 -8.88 11.87 -13.00
CA THR A 442 -10.03 11.43 -13.78
C THR A 442 -9.74 10.03 -14.35
N ARG A 443 -10.60 9.04 -14.06
CA ARG A 443 -10.43 7.62 -14.44
C ARG A 443 -10.09 7.40 -15.94
N GLU A 444 -10.44 8.33 -16.81
CA GLU A 444 -10.24 8.25 -18.26
C GLU A 444 -8.77 8.28 -18.72
N TRP A 445 -7.85 8.83 -17.92
CA TRP A 445 -6.45 9.11 -18.36
C TRP A 445 -5.38 8.37 -17.54
N LYS A 446 -5.79 7.46 -16.64
CA LYS A 446 -4.86 6.68 -15.82
C LYS A 446 -4.30 5.50 -16.63
N ILE A 447 -2.98 5.44 -16.75
CA ILE A 447 -2.29 4.23 -17.20
C ILE A 447 -2.59 3.09 -16.21
N GLY A 448 -3.34 2.07 -16.61
CA GLY A 448 -3.68 0.95 -15.74
C GLY A 448 -2.53 -0.04 -15.64
N VAL A 449 -1.51 0.29 -14.83
CA VAL A 449 -0.51 -0.72 -14.43
C VAL A 449 -1.20 -1.70 -13.48
N PRO A 450 -1.10 -3.02 -13.72
CA PRO A 450 -1.72 -4.00 -12.84
C PRO A 450 -1.30 -3.83 -11.38
N SER A 451 -2.23 -4.11 -10.45
CA SER A 451 -1.92 -4.03 -9.02
C SER A 451 -0.91 -5.13 -8.62
N GLY A 452 -0.13 -4.89 -7.56
CA GLY A 452 0.77 -5.91 -7.02
C GLY A 452 0.00 -7.14 -6.52
N PHE A 453 -1.22 -6.93 -6.02
CA PHE A 453 -2.14 -7.98 -5.63
C PHE A 453 -2.55 -8.88 -6.81
N CYS A 454 -2.91 -8.29 -7.97
CA CYS A 454 -3.25 -9.05 -9.18
C CYS A 454 -2.08 -9.92 -9.65
N PHE A 455 -0.86 -9.40 -9.60
CA PHE A 455 0.34 -10.16 -9.94
C PHE A 455 0.60 -11.30 -8.94
N LYS A 456 0.50 -11.03 -7.64
CA LYS A 456 0.64 -12.07 -6.60
C LYS A 456 -0.37 -13.19 -6.80
N ASN A 457 -1.62 -12.84 -7.13
CA ASN A 457 -2.67 -13.81 -7.40
C ASN A 457 -2.34 -14.72 -8.61
N ALA A 458 -1.95 -14.11 -9.73
CA ALA A 458 -1.55 -14.84 -10.93
C ALA A 458 -0.30 -15.70 -10.69
N PHE A 459 0.66 -15.19 -9.92
CA PHE A 459 1.86 -15.93 -9.54
C PHE A 459 1.53 -17.18 -8.70
N LEU A 460 0.63 -17.07 -7.71
CA LEU A 460 0.21 -18.23 -6.92
C LEU A 460 -0.56 -19.26 -7.75
N GLN A 461 -1.40 -18.83 -8.69
CA GLN A 461 -2.07 -19.73 -9.64
C GLN A 461 -1.07 -20.47 -10.53
N TRP A 462 -0.09 -19.75 -11.08
CA TRP A 462 1.00 -20.34 -11.87
C TRP A 462 1.81 -21.34 -11.04
N LEU A 463 2.12 -20.99 -9.79
CA LEU A 463 2.89 -21.84 -8.88
C LEU A 463 2.15 -23.15 -8.57
N GLU A 464 0.84 -23.10 -8.30
CA GLU A 464 0.02 -24.30 -8.12
C GLU A 464 0.04 -25.19 -9.37
N GLN A 465 -0.22 -24.61 -10.55
CA GLN A 465 -0.23 -25.36 -11.82
C GLN A 465 1.11 -26.08 -12.03
N ARG A 466 2.22 -25.40 -11.75
CA ARG A 466 3.57 -25.96 -11.86
C ARG A 466 3.82 -27.10 -10.87
N GLN A 467 3.42 -26.94 -9.60
CA GLN A 467 3.63 -27.96 -8.58
C GLN A 467 2.76 -29.21 -8.80
N ARG A 468 1.52 -29.03 -9.27
CA ARG A 468 0.64 -30.15 -9.66
C ARG A 468 1.23 -30.99 -10.79
N ARG A 469 1.66 -30.35 -11.89
CA ARG A 469 2.32 -31.03 -13.03
C ARG A 469 3.53 -31.85 -12.59
N LYS A 470 4.36 -31.31 -11.68
CA LYS A 470 5.54 -32.04 -11.15
C LYS A 470 5.17 -33.31 -10.37
N LEU A 471 4.03 -33.32 -9.69
CA LEU A 471 3.56 -34.47 -8.94
C LEU A 471 2.86 -35.49 -9.85
N ASP A 472 2.12 -35.05 -10.88
CA ASP A 472 1.54 -35.93 -11.90
C ASP A 472 2.63 -36.71 -12.65
N LEU A 473 3.70 -36.02 -13.04
CA LEU A 473 4.88 -36.61 -13.68
C LEU A 473 5.64 -37.60 -12.77
N ARG A 474 5.46 -37.51 -11.45
CA ARG A 474 6.06 -38.44 -10.47
C ARG A 474 5.12 -39.59 -10.08
N GLY A 475 3.95 -39.70 -10.71
CA GLY A 475 2.96 -40.75 -10.44
C GLY A 475 2.33 -40.67 -9.05
N GLY A 476 2.27 -39.47 -8.45
CA GLY A 476 1.90 -39.29 -7.03
C GLY A 476 0.49 -38.77 -6.75
N TRP A 477 -0.39 -38.62 -7.75
CA TRP A 477 -1.77 -38.16 -7.55
C TRP A 477 -2.78 -39.30 -7.70
N GLU A 478 -3.34 -39.71 -6.57
CA GLU A 478 -4.60 -40.44 -6.50
C GLU A 478 -5.51 -39.69 -5.52
N GLU A 479 -6.51 -38.94 -6.02
CA GLU A 479 -7.76 -38.75 -5.29
C GLU A 479 -8.93 -38.35 -6.21
N GLU A 480 -10.08 -38.92 -5.89
CA GLU A 480 -11.34 -38.88 -6.62
C GLU A 480 -12.07 -37.53 -6.43
N GLY A 481 -12.57 -36.96 -7.54
CA GLY A 481 -13.55 -35.87 -7.49
C GLY A 481 -13.02 -34.48 -7.85
N ASP A 482 -12.55 -34.30 -9.08
CA ASP A 482 -12.72 -33.05 -9.87
C ASP A 482 -12.13 -33.26 -11.27
N LYS A 483 -12.83 -34.02 -12.11
CA LYS A 483 -12.44 -34.28 -13.51
C LYS A 483 -13.02 -33.28 -14.52
N GLU A 484 -13.78 -32.27 -14.11
CA GLU A 484 -14.57 -31.46 -15.06
C GLU A 484 -13.93 -30.15 -15.56
N PHE A 485 -12.65 -29.86 -15.31
CA PHE A 485 -12.00 -28.66 -15.87
C PHE A 485 -10.73 -28.90 -16.70
N TRP A 486 -10.50 -30.15 -17.12
CA TRP A 486 -9.33 -30.51 -17.93
C TRP A 486 -9.75 -31.29 -19.18
N VAL A 487 -10.05 -30.57 -20.27
CA VAL A 487 -10.03 -31.13 -21.62
C VAL A 487 -8.97 -30.40 -22.42
N GLY A 488 -7.80 -31.01 -22.54
CA GLY A 488 -6.69 -30.49 -23.33
C GLY A 488 -5.51 -31.45 -23.40
N GLN A 489 -5.46 -32.21 -24.50
CA GLN A 489 -4.36 -33.03 -25.04
C GLN A 489 -3.63 -34.02 -24.10
N LYS A 490 -3.90 -35.32 -24.32
CA LYS A 490 -2.96 -36.39 -23.97
C LYS A 490 -1.69 -36.20 -24.80
N GLU A 491 -0.60 -35.79 -24.17
CA GLU A 491 0.73 -35.96 -24.75
C GLU A 491 1.19 -37.41 -24.56
N ASP A 492 1.90 -37.91 -25.56
CA ASP A 492 2.36 -39.29 -25.72
C ASP A 492 3.39 -39.65 -24.62
N PRO A 493 3.27 -40.79 -23.90
CA PRO A 493 4.13 -41.10 -22.76
C PRO A 493 5.60 -41.39 -23.09
N ASP A 494 5.94 -41.53 -24.38
CA ASP A 494 7.24 -42.00 -24.85
C ASP A 494 8.18 -40.90 -25.40
N GLN A 495 7.88 -39.61 -25.18
CA GLN A 495 8.92 -38.59 -25.35
C GLN A 495 9.79 -38.53 -24.09
N GLU A 496 11.06 -38.92 -24.23
CA GLU A 496 12.12 -38.58 -23.26
C GLU A 496 12.00 -37.10 -22.91
N VAL A 497 11.51 -36.82 -21.70
CA VAL A 497 11.36 -35.47 -21.16
C VAL A 497 12.76 -34.90 -20.99
N GLY A 498 13.25 -34.24 -22.03
CA GLY A 498 14.43 -33.39 -21.95
C GLY A 498 14.25 -32.46 -20.77
N LYS A 499 15.26 -32.36 -19.89
CA LYS A 499 15.29 -31.42 -18.77
C LYS A 499 14.77 -30.07 -19.25
N GLU A 500 13.52 -29.72 -18.91
CA GLU A 500 12.99 -28.39 -19.21
C GLU A 500 14.01 -27.39 -18.67
N GLN A 501 14.65 -26.65 -19.56
CA GLN A 501 15.61 -25.64 -19.15
C GLN A 501 14.83 -24.58 -18.39
N GLU A 502 15.05 -24.52 -17.07
CA GLU A 502 14.37 -23.59 -16.17
C GLU A 502 14.73 -22.15 -16.57
N ASP A 503 13.86 -21.50 -17.34
CA ASP A 503 14.01 -20.12 -17.80
C ASP A 503 12.97 -19.22 -17.10
N PRO A 504 13.38 -18.47 -16.05
CA PRO A 504 12.52 -17.52 -15.35
C PRO A 504 11.86 -16.49 -16.25
N SER A 505 12.45 -16.16 -17.40
CA SER A 505 11.90 -15.16 -18.32
C SER A 505 10.66 -15.70 -19.03
N LYS A 506 10.67 -16.98 -19.45
CA LYS A 506 9.50 -17.66 -20.03
C LYS A 506 8.36 -17.73 -19.02
N TRP A 507 8.67 -18.13 -17.79
CA TRP A 507 7.69 -18.26 -16.72
C TRP A 507 7.12 -16.92 -16.27
N LEU A 508 7.92 -15.85 -16.31
CA LEU A 508 7.41 -14.50 -16.07
C LEU A 508 6.32 -14.13 -17.07
N VAL A 509 6.53 -14.42 -18.36
CA VAL A 509 5.52 -14.18 -19.41
C VAL A 509 4.25 -14.98 -19.14
N GLU A 510 4.36 -16.25 -18.73
CA GLU A 510 3.20 -17.07 -18.34
C GLU A 510 2.40 -16.46 -17.19
N VAL A 511 3.07 -15.99 -16.13
CA VAL A 511 2.41 -15.32 -15.01
C VAL A 511 1.64 -14.09 -15.49
N PHE A 512 2.24 -13.26 -16.35
CA PHE A 512 1.55 -12.08 -16.91
C PHE A 512 0.41 -12.46 -17.87
N ARG A 513 0.50 -13.59 -18.60
CA ARG A 513 -0.63 -14.11 -19.42
C ARG A 513 -1.83 -14.48 -18.58
N LEU A 514 -1.64 -15.10 -17.41
CA LEU A 514 -2.73 -15.39 -16.47
C LEU A 514 -3.47 -14.13 -16.00
N MET A 515 -2.80 -12.97 -16.02
CA MET A 515 -3.43 -11.68 -15.72
C MET A 515 -4.32 -11.15 -16.87
N CYS A 516 -4.21 -11.67 -18.10
CA CYS A 516 -4.75 -11.07 -19.32
C CYS A 516 -6.09 -11.62 -19.84
N VAL A 517 -6.79 -12.50 -19.11
CA VAL A 517 -7.98 -13.27 -19.56
C VAL A 517 -8.76 -12.65 -20.74
N ASN A 518 -8.72 -13.37 -21.89
CA ASN A 518 -9.34 -13.23 -23.22
C ASN A 518 -9.96 -11.86 -23.66
N PRO A 519 -9.45 -11.24 -24.75
CA PRO A 519 -10.03 -10.02 -25.34
C PRO A 519 -11.44 -10.17 -25.93
N ASP A 520 -11.84 -11.35 -26.38
CA ASP A 520 -13.11 -11.53 -27.10
C ASP A 520 -14.35 -11.58 -26.17
N GLU A 521 -14.17 -11.84 -24.87
CA GLU A 521 -15.26 -11.75 -23.87
C GLU A 521 -15.46 -10.31 -23.34
N SER A 522 -14.65 -9.35 -23.82
CA SER A 522 -14.47 -8.05 -23.16
C SER A 522 -15.53 -6.99 -23.44
N ARG A 523 -16.51 -7.26 -24.32
CA ARG A 523 -17.55 -6.26 -24.66
C ARG A 523 -18.92 -6.49 -24.01
N GLU A 524 -19.27 -7.70 -23.62
CA GLU A 524 -20.61 -7.97 -23.05
C GLU A 524 -20.64 -8.82 -21.77
N HIS A 525 -19.52 -9.45 -21.35
CA HIS A 525 -19.55 -10.44 -20.26
C HIS A 525 -18.59 -10.17 -19.08
N LEU A 526 -17.88 -9.05 -19.06
CA LEU A 526 -16.93 -8.72 -17.98
C LEU A 526 -17.56 -8.16 -16.68
N ALA A 527 -18.88 -8.23 -16.54
CA ALA A 527 -19.57 -7.92 -15.29
C ALA A 527 -19.83 -9.15 -14.40
N THR A 528 -19.63 -10.39 -14.86
CA THR A 528 -20.29 -11.55 -14.21
C THR A 528 -19.47 -12.85 -14.04
N LYS A 529 -18.13 -12.85 -14.14
CA LYS A 529 -17.34 -14.02 -13.67
C LYS A 529 -16.25 -13.62 -12.67
N ASN A 530 -16.61 -13.82 -11.40
CA ASN A 530 -15.81 -13.84 -10.18
C ASN A 530 -14.30 -14.09 -10.39
N SER A 531 -13.47 -13.05 -10.28
CA SER A 531 -12.06 -13.24 -9.93
C SER A 531 -11.97 -13.38 -8.41
N SER A 532 -11.90 -14.60 -7.87
CA SER A 532 -11.52 -14.82 -6.48
C SER A 532 -10.02 -14.65 -6.32
N ALA A 533 -9.57 -14.13 -5.17
CA ALA A 533 -8.17 -14.27 -4.79
C ALA A 533 -7.83 -15.76 -4.62
N TYR A 534 -6.56 -16.12 -4.73
CA TYR A 534 -6.07 -17.49 -4.70
C TYR A 534 -6.51 -18.22 -3.41
N PHE A 535 -6.37 -17.53 -2.27
CA PHE A 535 -6.87 -18.03 -0.98
C PHE A 535 -8.36 -17.76 -0.72
N GLY A 536 -9.15 -17.36 -1.72
CA GLY A 536 -10.59 -17.15 -1.56
C GLY A 536 -10.98 -15.78 -0.98
N GLY A 537 -10.06 -14.82 -0.97
CA GLY A 537 -10.34 -13.41 -0.65
C GLY A 537 -11.10 -12.66 -1.78
N GLU A 538 -11.78 -11.58 -1.42
CA GLU A 538 -12.46 -10.69 -2.37
C GLU A 538 -11.43 -9.95 -3.23
N CYS A 539 -11.53 -10.03 -4.55
CA CYS A 539 -10.78 -9.10 -5.41
C CYS A 539 -11.48 -7.74 -5.43
N GLU A 540 -10.73 -6.65 -5.32
CA GLU A 540 -11.19 -5.40 -5.94
C GLU A 540 -11.41 -5.70 -7.42
N GLY A 541 -12.65 -5.57 -7.93
CA GLY A 541 -12.96 -5.86 -9.34
C GLY A 541 -11.99 -5.17 -10.31
N ARG A 542 -11.68 -5.84 -11.43
CA ARG A 542 -10.74 -5.32 -12.44
C ARG A 542 -11.13 -3.91 -12.85
N LYS A 543 -10.20 -2.97 -12.70
CA LYS A 543 -10.45 -1.55 -13.03
C LYS A 543 -10.30 -1.40 -14.55
N PRO A 544 -11.22 -0.72 -15.25
CA PRO A 544 -11.08 -0.47 -16.68
C PRO A 544 -9.71 0.16 -16.99
N GLY A 545 -8.93 -0.47 -17.87
CA GLY A 545 -7.61 0.03 -18.31
C GLY A 545 -6.39 -0.83 -17.97
N ASP A 546 -6.54 -2.06 -17.48
CA ASP A 546 -5.43 -2.96 -17.18
C ASP A 546 -4.53 -3.21 -18.41
N GLY A 547 -3.36 -2.57 -18.43
CA GLY A 547 -2.32 -2.67 -19.45
C GLY A 547 -1.57 -4.01 -19.44
N ALA A 548 -2.10 -5.03 -18.78
CA ALA A 548 -1.52 -6.37 -18.75
C ALA A 548 -1.29 -6.94 -20.18
N PRO A 549 -2.21 -6.79 -21.15
CA PRO A 549 -1.98 -7.30 -22.51
C PRO A 549 -0.81 -6.61 -23.23
N ILE A 550 -0.63 -5.30 -23.02
CA ILE A 550 0.49 -4.56 -23.61
C ILE A 550 1.81 -4.98 -22.98
N ILE A 551 1.81 -5.23 -21.67
CA ILE A 551 2.98 -5.75 -20.96
C ILE A 551 3.33 -7.13 -21.52
N VAL A 552 2.36 -8.06 -21.60
CA VAL A 552 2.56 -9.40 -22.16
C VAL A 552 3.14 -9.32 -23.57
N GLN A 553 2.51 -8.55 -24.47
CA GLN A 553 2.98 -8.40 -25.84
C GLN A 553 4.44 -7.92 -25.89
N CYS A 554 4.80 -6.92 -25.09
CA CYS A 554 6.18 -6.40 -25.08
C CYS A 554 7.18 -7.42 -24.50
N LEU A 555 6.78 -8.20 -23.50
CA LEU A 555 7.63 -9.25 -22.93
C LEU A 555 7.80 -10.42 -23.90
N GLU A 556 6.76 -10.78 -24.65
CA GLU A 556 6.82 -11.78 -25.73
C GLU A 556 7.75 -11.34 -26.85
N GLU A 557 7.58 -10.10 -27.34
CA GLU A 557 8.48 -9.49 -28.33
C GLU A 557 9.94 -9.47 -27.86
N ASP A 558 10.19 -9.31 -26.55
CA ASP A 558 11.54 -9.34 -26.01
C ASP A 558 12.09 -10.76 -25.89
N LEU A 559 11.27 -11.71 -25.41
CA LEU A 559 11.61 -13.13 -25.29
C LEU A 559 12.00 -13.74 -26.66
N GLU A 560 11.27 -13.39 -27.73
CA GLU A 560 11.56 -13.83 -29.10
C GLU A 560 12.94 -13.41 -29.61
N LYS A 561 13.50 -12.29 -29.13
CA LYS A 561 14.85 -11.84 -29.54
C LYS A 561 15.96 -12.70 -28.96
N PHE A 562 15.74 -13.30 -27.79
CA PHE A 562 16.77 -14.01 -27.03
C PHE A 562 16.65 -15.53 -27.08
N CYS A 563 15.47 -16.05 -27.44
CA CYS A 563 15.22 -17.47 -27.67
C CYS A 563 14.54 -17.70 -29.03
N PRO A 564 15.26 -17.59 -30.16
CA PRO A 564 14.68 -17.81 -31.49
C PRO A 564 14.15 -19.24 -31.68
N ASP A 565 14.66 -20.22 -30.92
CA ASP A 565 14.23 -21.63 -30.95
C ASP A 565 13.02 -21.93 -30.04
N SER A 566 12.39 -20.94 -29.40
CA SER A 566 11.12 -21.15 -28.70
C SER A 566 9.95 -21.28 -29.69
N ALA A 567 9.99 -22.32 -30.51
CA ALA A 567 8.92 -22.72 -31.40
C ALA A 567 7.63 -23.16 -30.65
N SER A 568 7.62 -23.16 -29.31
CA SER A 568 6.42 -23.39 -28.49
C SER A 568 5.53 -22.15 -28.32
N ALA A 569 5.95 -20.96 -28.77
CA ALA A 569 5.07 -19.78 -28.80
C ALA A 569 4.06 -19.78 -29.97
N LYS A 570 4.16 -20.75 -30.91
CA LYS A 570 3.27 -20.85 -32.09
C LYS A 570 2.07 -21.80 -31.94
N GLU A 571 1.91 -22.49 -30.80
CA GLU A 571 0.79 -23.41 -30.56
C GLU A 571 -0.32 -22.91 -29.64
N ALA A 572 -0.37 -21.60 -29.37
CA ALA A 572 -1.60 -20.95 -28.91
C ALA A 572 -2.19 -20.09 -30.04
N ARG A 573 -2.63 -20.73 -31.14
CA ARG A 573 -3.44 -20.02 -32.14
C ARG A 573 -4.79 -19.68 -31.50
N PRO A 574 -5.24 -18.41 -31.55
CA PRO A 574 -6.66 -18.14 -31.33
C PRO A 574 -7.42 -18.86 -32.46
N LEU A 575 -8.49 -19.58 -32.09
CA LEU A 575 -9.50 -20.03 -33.05
C LEU A 575 -10.17 -18.79 -33.67
N GLN A 576 -9.54 -18.22 -34.70
CA GLN A 576 -10.15 -17.29 -35.63
C GLN A 576 -9.78 -17.71 -37.04
N ARG A 577 -10.74 -18.39 -37.69
CA ARG A 577 -11.03 -18.25 -39.13
C ARG A 577 -12.30 -19.03 -39.44
N ARG A 578 -13.44 -18.31 -39.46
CA ARG A 578 -14.42 -18.36 -40.55
C ARG A 578 -15.52 -17.32 -40.31
N TYR A 579 -15.43 -16.28 -41.15
CA TYR A 579 -16.45 -15.35 -41.65
C TYR A 579 -17.41 -14.67 -40.67
#